data_AF-A0A7K4UKG4-F1
#
_entry.id   AF-A0A7K4UKG4-F1
#
_cell.length_a   1.000
_cell.length_b   1.000
_cell.length_c   1.000
_cell.angle_alpha   90.00
_cell.angle_beta   90.00
_cell.angle_gamma   90.00
#
_symmetry.space_group_name_H-M   'P 1'
#
loop_
_entity.id
_entity.type
_entity.pdbx_description
1 polymer ?
#
loop_
_entity_poly.entity_id
_entity_poly.type
_entity_poly.pdbx_seq_one_letter_code
_entity_poly.pdbx_strand_id
1 'polypeptide(L)' 'CHPVTGECSCPPGWTGHDCKHPCSSGRWGRGCANSCACDDCDPATGTCSCQPGFTGQRCQ' A
#
# COMPACT_ATOMS: atom_id res chain seq x y z
N CYS A 1 7.61 -14.12 -9.77
CA CYS A 1 6.36 -13.69 -10.41
C CYS A 1 5.56 -14.93 -10.77
N HIS A 2 4.25 -14.94 -10.53
CA HIS A 2 3.40 -16.09 -10.82
C HIS A 2 3.27 -16.23 -12.35
N PRO A 3 3.79 -17.32 -12.96
CA PRO A 3 3.91 -17.43 -14.42
C PRO A 3 2.57 -17.53 -15.15
N VAL A 4 1.49 -17.81 -14.41
CA VAL A 4 0.14 -17.96 -14.97
C VAL A 4 -0.72 -16.70 -14.82
N THR A 5 -0.58 -15.97 -13.71
CA THR A 5 -1.40 -14.77 -13.44
C THR A 5 -0.65 -13.46 -13.73
N GLY A 6 0.67 -13.53 -13.92
CA GLY A 6 1.52 -12.35 -14.05
C GLY A 6 1.74 -11.61 -12.73
N GLU A 7 1.25 -12.14 -11.61
CA GLU A 7 1.30 -11.46 -10.32
C GLU A 7 2.70 -11.62 -9.69
N CYS A 8 3.45 -10.54 -9.63
CA CYS A 8 4.74 -10.52 -8.95
C CYS A 8 4.51 -10.33 -7.45
N SER A 9 4.98 -11.29 -6.65
CA SER A 9 4.95 -11.18 -5.19
C SER A 9 5.97 -10.16 -4.70
N CYS A 10 5.66 -8.88 -4.89
CA CYS A 10 6.49 -7.78 -4.42
C CYS A 10 6.40 -7.65 -2.90
N PRO A 11 7.46 -7.11 -2.27
CA PRO A 11 7.38 -6.70 -0.88
C PRO A 11 6.23 -5.68 -0.71
N PRO A 12 5.59 -5.64 0.48
CA PRO A 12 4.53 -4.69 0.76
C PRO A 12 5.01 -3.25 0.47
N GLY A 13 4.17 -2.47 -0.20
CA GLY A 13 4.48 -1.08 -0.57
C GLY A 13 5.20 -0.92 -1.91
N TRP A 14 5.46 -2.03 -2.60
CA TRP A 14 6.07 -2.04 -3.92
C TRP A 14 5.19 -2.77 -4.93
N THR A 15 5.30 -2.34 -6.19
CA THR A 15 4.55 -2.83 -7.33
C THR A 15 5.38 -2.76 -8.62
N GLY A 16 4.78 -3.20 -9.72
CA GLY A 16 5.40 -3.38 -11.01
C GLY A 16 6.05 -4.76 -11.16
N HIS A 17 6.45 -5.07 -12.39
CA HIS A 17 7.11 -6.33 -12.74
C HIS A 17 8.46 -6.52 -12.02
N ASP A 18 9.15 -5.43 -11.72
CA ASP A 18 10.43 -5.43 -11.01
C ASP A 18 10.31 -5.17 -9.49
N CYS A 19 9.11 -4.90 -8.98
CA CYS A 19 8.92 -4.45 -7.59
C CYS A 19 9.75 -3.21 -7.21
N LYS A 20 10.05 -2.35 -8.19
CA LYS A 20 10.82 -1.10 -8.01
C LYS A 20 9.94 0.15 -8.05
N HIS A 21 8.65 0.00 -8.30
CA HIS A 21 7.72 1.11 -8.26
C HIS A 21 7.04 1.13 -6.89
N PRO A 22 7.18 2.21 -6.11
CA PRO A 22 6.42 2.35 -4.88
C PRO A 22 4.92 2.44 -5.19
N CYS A 23 4.10 2.05 -4.22
CA CYS A 23 2.66 2.23 -4.32
C CYS A 23 2.28 3.72 -4.38
N SER A 24 1.25 4.02 -5.18
CA SER A 24 0.62 5.34 -5.19
C SER A 24 0.00 5.64 -3.84
N SER A 25 0.00 6.93 -3.46
CA SER A 25 -0.72 7.44 -2.28
C SER A 25 -2.15 6.91 -2.25
N GLY A 26 -2.57 6.41 -1.09
CA GLY A 26 -3.89 5.80 -0.93
C GLY A 26 -3.97 4.31 -1.29
N ARG A 27 -2.83 3.62 -1.51
CA ARG A 27 -2.78 2.17 -1.72
C ARG A 27 -1.66 1.51 -0.93
N TRP A 28 -1.88 0.26 -0.56
CA TRP A 28 -0.97 -0.48 0.31
C TRP A 28 -1.00 -2.00 0.11
N GLY A 29 -0.04 -2.68 0.74
CA GLY A 29 0.11 -4.12 0.70
C GLY A 29 0.94 -4.59 -0.51
N ARG A 30 0.91 -5.89 -0.81
CA ARG A 30 1.67 -6.45 -1.94
C ARG A 30 1.05 -5.98 -3.25
N GLY A 31 1.86 -5.36 -4.12
CA GLY A 31 1.39 -4.88 -5.42
C GLY A 31 0.34 -3.78 -5.34
N CYS A 32 0.17 -3.12 -4.18
CA CYS A 32 -0.84 -2.08 -3.97
C CYS A 32 -2.28 -2.60 -4.16
N ALA A 33 -2.51 -3.87 -3.86
CA ALA A 33 -3.81 -4.54 -4.01
C ALA A 33 -4.89 -3.98 -3.08
N ASN A 34 -4.48 -3.37 -1.95
CA ASN A 34 -5.41 -2.76 -1.01
C ASN A 34 -5.44 -1.24 -1.17
N SER A 35 -6.61 -0.64 -0.99
CA SER A 35 -6.80 0.80 -0.91
C SER A 35 -6.82 1.28 0.54
N CYS A 36 -6.27 2.47 0.79
CA CYS A 36 -6.31 3.10 2.09
C CYS A 36 -7.62 3.83 2.31
N ALA A 37 -7.99 4.01 3.57
CA ALA A 37 -9.21 4.71 3.96
C ALA A 37 -8.99 6.22 4.23
N CYS A 38 -7.76 6.70 4.04
CA CYS A 38 -7.29 8.07 4.21
C CYS A 38 -6.56 8.53 2.94
N ASP A 39 -6.34 9.85 2.80
CA ASP A 39 -5.66 10.44 1.64
C ASP A 39 -4.20 9.97 1.48
N ASP A 40 -3.49 9.76 2.59
CA ASP A 40 -2.12 9.26 2.56
C ASP A 40 -1.85 8.25 3.68
N CYS A 41 -1.23 7.14 3.30
CA CYS A 41 -1.02 5.98 4.14
C CYS A 41 0.30 5.31 3.82
N ASP A 42 0.85 4.62 4.80
CA ASP A 42 2.04 3.81 4.63
C ASP A 42 1.78 2.70 3.60
N PRO A 43 2.53 2.64 2.49
CA PRO A 43 2.27 1.71 1.42
C PRO A 43 2.58 0.25 1.81
N ALA A 44 3.39 0.02 2.85
CA ALA A 44 3.71 -1.32 3.32
C ALA A 44 2.63 -1.88 4.25
N THR A 45 2.11 -1.06 5.15
CA THR A 45 1.22 -1.48 6.24
C THR A 45 -0.23 -1.02 6.07
N GLY A 46 -0.47 -0.01 5.24
CA GLY A 46 -1.75 0.68 5.14
C GLY A 46 -2.05 1.62 6.32
N THR A 47 -1.05 1.88 7.17
CA THR A 47 -1.21 2.75 8.34
C THR A 47 -1.36 4.19 7.89
N CYS A 48 -2.49 4.81 8.20
CA CYS A 48 -2.68 6.24 7.96
C CYS A 48 -1.78 7.05 8.89
N SER A 49 -0.95 7.93 8.35
CA SER A 49 -0.18 8.89 9.13
C SER A 49 -1.11 10.02 9.57
N CYS A 50 -1.85 9.76 10.64
CA CYS A 50 -2.75 10.75 11.23
C CYS A 50 -1.96 11.85 11.95
N GLN A 51 -2.48 13.08 11.96
CA GLN A 51 -1.92 14.11 12.84
C GLN A 51 -1.98 13.65 14.31
N PRO A 52 -0.99 13.98 15.14
CA PRO A 52 -0.99 13.61 16.55
C PRO A 52 -2.27 14.12 17.22
N GLY A 53 -3.14 13.20 17.63
CA GLY A 53 -4.46 13.48 18.19
C GLY A 53 -5.62 12.77 17.48
N PHE A 54 -5.44 12.33 16.24
CA PHE A 54 -6.41 11.54 15.49
C PHE A 54 -6.09 10.05 15.64
N THR A 55 -7.11 9.22 15.91
CA THR A 55 -6.94 7.78 16.17
C THR A 55 -7.85 6.93 15.28
N GLY A 56 -7.43 5.71 14.98
CA GLY A 56 -8.19 4.77 14.15
C GLY A 56 -7.79 4.75 12.67
N GLN A 57 -8.38 3.81 11.91
CA GLN A 57 -8.01 3.52 10.51
C GLN A 57 -8.34 4.64 9.50
N ARG A 58 -9.04 5.70 9.95
CA ARG A 58 -9.49 6.82 9.12
C ARG A 58 -9.07 8.18 9.65
N CYS A 59 -8.25 8.24 10.70
CA CYS A 59 -7.85 9.50 11.34
C CYS A 59 -9.06 10.40 11.66
N GLN A 60 -10.08 9.86 12.33
CA GLN A 60 -11.27 10.61 12.77
C GLN A 60 -11.17 11.01 14.23
#